data_AF-G9XDV4-F1
#
_entry.id   AF-G9XDV4-F1
#
_cell.length_a   1.000
_cell.length_b   1.000
_cell.length_c   1.000
_cell.angle_alpha   90.00
_cell.angle_beta   90.00
_cell.angle_gamma   90.00
#
_symmetry.space_group_name_H-M   'P 1'
#
loop_
_entity.id
_entity.type
_entity.pdbx_description
1 polymer ?
#
loop_
_entity_poly.entity_id
_entity_poly.type
_entity_poly.pdbx_seq_one_letter_code
_entity_poly.pdbx_strand_id
1 'polypeptide(L)' 'MASLREDGIDIGMRKGIGIGRQDEKIYIAKNMINKHMDINLISQLTDLSVDEIMRL' A
#
# COMPACT_ATOMS: atom_id res chain seq x y z
N MET A 1 30.16 14.76 3.95
CA MET A 1 30.23 13.33 3.59
C MET A 1 29.33 12.47 4.48
N ALA A 2 29.38 12.60 5.82
CA ALA A 2 28.46 11.88 6.72
C ALA A 2 26.98 12.21 6.47
N SER A 3 26.64 13.50 6.30
CA SER A 3 25.27 13.96 6.04
C SER A 3 24.64 13.37 4.76
N LEU A 4 25.37 13.35 3.64
CA LEU A 4 24.86 12.79 2.38
C LEU A 4 24.52 11.30 2.49
N ARG A 5 25.25 10.56 3.33
CA ARG A 5 24.99 9.14 3.58
C ARG A 5 23.73 8.96 4.42
N GLU A 6 23.57 9.78 5.47
CA GLU A 6 22.37 9.79 6.32
C GLU A 6 21.13 10.16 5.50
N ASP A 7 21.19 11.21 4.69
CA ASP A 7 20.12 11.62 3.77
C ASP A 7 19.73 10.49 2.82
N GLY A 8 20.72 9.79 2.25
CA GLY A 8 20.48 8.66 1.34
C GLY A 8 19.78 7.49 2.03
N ILE A 9 20.14 7.17 3.27
CA ILE A 9 19.49 6.13 4.08
C ILE A 9 18.05 6.55 4.42
N ASP A 10 17.82 7.79 4.82
CA ASP A 10 16.49 8.30 5.16
C ASP A 10 15.54 8.35 3.95
N ILE A 11 16.04 8.71 2.77
CA ILE A 11 15.28 8.64 1.52
C ILE A 11 14.93 7.18 1.20
N GLY A 12 15.91 6.28 1.31
CA GLY A 12 15.73 4.85 1.08
C GLY A 12 14.67 4.25 2.00
N MET A 13 14.75 4.52 3.31
CA MET A 13 13.77 4.05 4.30
C MET A 13 12.37 4.60 4.04
N ARG A 14 12.24 5.92 3.79
CA ARG A 14 10.92 6.52 3.49
C ARG A 14 10.31 5.92 2.23
N LYS A 15 11.10 5.71 1.18
CA LYS A 15 10.64 5.09 -0.06
C LYS A 15 10.23 3.63 0.16
N GLY A 16 11.03 2.86 0.90
CA GLY A 16 10.73 1.47 1.23
C GLY A 16 9.44 1.31 2.04
N ILE A 17 9.25 2.15 3.06
CA ILE A 17 8.01 2.18 3.85
C ILE A 17 6.81 2.54 2.97
N GLY A 18 6.96 3.52 2.07
CA GLY A 18 5.90 3.91 1.14
C GLY A 18 5.48 2.77 0.21
N ILE A 19 6.45 2.10 -0.41
CA ILE A 19 6.21 0.93 -1.29
C ILE A 19 5.56 -0.21 -0.51
N GLY A 20 6.12 -0.58 0.65
CA GLY A 20 5.60 -1.68 1.46
C GLY A 20 4.15 -1.45 1.92
N ARG A 21 3.80 -0.22 2.33
CA ARG A 21 2.43 0.13 2.69
C ARG A 21 1.45 0.01 1.52
N GLN A 22 1.88 0.39 0.31
CA GLN A 22 1.04 0.26 -0.88
C GLN A 22 0.86 -1.21 -1.29
N ASP A 23 1.94 -1.98 -1.30
CA ASP A 23 1.91 -3.40 -1.66
C ASP A 23 1.03 -4.20 -0.67
N GLU A 24 1.13 -3.90 0.61
CA GLU A 24 0.31 -4.53 1.66
C GLU A 24 -1.18 -4.22 1.48
N LYS A 25 -1.55 -2.96 1.19
CA LYS A 25 -2.95 -2.57 0.90
C LYS A 25 -3.52 -3.39 -0.26
N ILE A 26 -2.76 -3.54 -1.34
CA ILE A 26 -3.16 -4.32 -2.51
C ILE A 26 -3.31 -5.80 -2.15
N TYR A 27 -2.33 -6.37 -1.44
CA TYR A 27 -2.37 -7.77 -1.02
C TYR A 27 -3.59 -8.08 -0.15
N ILE A 28 -3.89 -7.22 0.83
CA ILE A 28 -5.04 -7.35 1.71
C ILE A 28 -6.34 -7.24 0.89
N ALA A 29 -6.46 -6.25 0.01
CA ALA A 29 -7.64 -6.09 -0.84
C ALA A 29 -7.90 -7.31 -1.73
N LYS A 30 -6.87 -7.89 -2.36
CA LYS A 30 -6.98 -9.13 -3.15
C LYS A 30 -7.49 -10.30 -2.31
N ASN A 31 -6.98 -10.46 -1.09
CA ASN A 31 -7.46 -11.49 -0.18
C ASN A 31 -8.92 -11.26 0.25
N MET A 32 -9.34 -10.01 0.41
CA MET A 32 -10.73 -9.67 0.73
C MET A 32 -11.69 -9.97 -0.42
N ILE A 33 -11.29 -9.65 -1.66
CA ILE A 33 -12.04 -10.01 -2.89
C ILE A 33 -12.18 -11.53 -2.99
N ASN A 34 -11.09 -12.27 -2.77
CA ASN A 34 -11.10 -13.74 -2.81
C ASN A 34 -12.01 -14.38 -1.74
N LYS A 35 -12.32 -13.63 -0.67
CA LYS A 35 -13.27 -14.02 0.38
C LYS A 35 -14.69 -13.51 0.10
N HIS A 36 -14.95 -12.98 -1.09
CA HIS A 36 -16.23 -12.44 -1.53
C HIS A 36 -16.77 -11.31 -0.61
N MET A 37 -15.89 -10.50 -0.03
CA MET A 37 -16.30 -9.31 0.71
C MET A 37 -16.86 -8.23 -0.22
N ASP A 38 -17.76 -7.39 0.30
CA ASP A 38 -18.34 -6.28 -0.44
C ASP A 38 -17.28 -5.24 -0.84
N ILE A 39 -17.34 -4.76 -2.07
CA ILE A 39 -16.33 -3.84 -2.61
C ILE A 39 -16.30 -2.49 -1.88
N ASN A 40 -17.44 -2.02 -1.37
CA ASN A 40 -17.49 -0.77 -0.61
C ASN A 40 -16.88 -0.96 0.78
N LEU A 41 -17.08 -2.15 1.39
CA LEU A 41 -16.41 -2.51 2.64
C LEU A 41 -14.89 -2.58 2.46
N ILE A 42 -14.40 -3.19 1.38
CA ILE A 42 -12.95 -3.24 1.07
C ILE A 42 -12.39 -1.82 0.91
N SER A 43 -13.13 -0.95 0.21
CA SER A 43 -12.74 0.46 0.02
C SER A 43 -12.59 1.20 1.34
N GLN A 44 -13.54 1.01 2.27
CA GLN A 44 -13.50 1.62 3.59
C GLN A 44 -12.35 1.11 4.47
N LEU A 45 -11.94 -0.16 4.32
CA LEU A 45 -10.93 -0.78 5.18
C LEU A 45 -9.48 -0.62 4.68
N THR A 46 -9.28 -0.34 3.40
CA THR A 46 -7.94 -0.31 2.76
C THR A 46 -7.49 1.09 2.32
N ASP A 47 -8.38 2.08 2.42
CA ASP A 47 -8.30 3.40 1.75
C ASP A 47 -8.06 3.31 0.23
N LEU A 48 -8.36 2.18 -0.40
CA LEU A 48 -8.38 2.09 -1.85
C LEU A 48 -9.75 2.57 -2.34
N SER A 49 -9.78 3.32 -3.43
CA SER A 49 -11.02 3.63 -4.12
C SER A 49 -11.64 2.38 -4.72
N VAL A 50 -12.96 2.39 -4.92
CA VAL A 50 -13.66 1.32 -5.63
C VAL A 50 -13.04 1.08 -7.02
N ASP A 51 -12.66 2.15 -7.73
CA ASP A 51 -12.01 2.06 -9.05
C ASP A 51 -10.65 1.36 -8.99
N GLU A 52 -9.84 1.62 -7.95
CA GLU A 52 -8.57 0.91 -7.74
C GLU A 52 -8.83 -0.57 -7.46
N ILE A 53 -9.82 -0.89 -6.62
CA ILE A 53 -10.16 -2.28 -6.25
C ILE A 53 -10.67 -3.06 -7.46
N MET A 54 -11.48 -2.44 -8.34
CA MET A 54 -11.96 -3.08 -9.58
C MET A 54 -10.84 -3.40 -10.58
N ARG A 55 -9.66 -2.79 -10.44
CA ARG A 55 -8.49 -3.02 -11.30
C ARG A 55 -7.49 -4.04 -10.73
N LEU A 56 -7.69 -4.54 -9.51
CA LEU A 56 -6.79 -5.50 -8.84
C LEU A 56 -6.91 -6.92 -9.35
#